data_AF-A0A352LX08-F1
#
_entry.id   AF-A0A352LX08-F1
#
_cell.length_a   1.000
_cell.length_b   1.000
_cell.length_c   1.000
_cell.angle_alpha   90.00
_cell.angle_beta   90.00
_cell.angle_gamma   90.00
#
_symmetry.space_group_name_H-M   'P 1'
#
loop_
_entity.id
_entity.type
_entity.pdbx_description
1 polymer ?
#
loop_
_entity_poly.entity_id
_entity_poly.type
_entity_poly.pdbx_seq_one_letter_code
_entity_poly.pdbx_strand_id
1 'polypeptide(L)'
;MEAEVVNPEPVTEPIPAAKPPLSGKKWFYTGGVLLSLIVLGGGIWIIRWQQRRKTPVMEIQNPPTGPTTAPTDGDRILAGFNPGKATWYPVPKIITGVVIFRPEEDDSQEFSPLVTQEAVFSEVAGFAAGERLIDVSIPVQAPGMSGMVVRILKSADGKYYYVRQAGDEWWESLDAKLLPEVGVTEQKIEGVLSPEEMMVAGMTFRIGYMSYDKFSELKNPIKIVETDYGMLYQTRTKILTDSDVFGRKIYLRLKDNYVVPYSLKTSLFDDDNIPQINWNNNAEEDKGFINGMFSSCGSSALMGSVPVVQDSSGLLTGKIQTGKAKTGEPVYQIKDPGNELVKSIYEQVYQVGRDQMITLTEFAGQENHFLWQDPLGDWQIWVNQEFGPNAECAKPVIYLYPTEDTVVNVRVEANISDSKPVYKTDGWTVTAGQSGKLKADGIVYDYLFWDGQGHGEYPDLRDRGVAVKQANIETTLMKNLMALGLNDRETADFLEFWLPKMPVTPYVRLTWLGTAEMDRLAPLIVSPVPDTKIRIFLEFEGLARPKYLKPQKLTAVKRVGFTLVEWGGLLISVR
;
A
#
# COMPACT_ATOMS: atom_id res chain seq x y z
N MET A 1 37.89 12.61 55.88
CA MET A 1 38.90 11.54 55.99
C MET A 1 38.70 10.67 54.78
N GLU A 2 39.60 10.82 53.83
CA GLU A 2 39.63 10.13 52.54
C GLU A 2 39.91 8.64 52.74
N ALA A 3 39.31 7.81 51.91
CA ALA A 3 39.71 6.42 51.72
C ALA A 3 39.79 6.13 50.22
N GLU A 4 41.03 6.04 49.76
CA GLU A 4 41.47 5.52 48.48
C GLU A 4 41.03 4.06 48.32
N VAL A 5 40.44 3.70 47.17
CA VAL A 5 40.36 2.31 46.73
C VAL A 5 40.79 2.24 45.26
N VAL A 6 41.95 1.64 45.08
CA VAL A 6 42.59 1.22 43.83
C VAL A 6 41.82 0.04 43.24
N ASN A 7 41.66 -0.01 41.91
CA ASN A 7 41.26 -1.23 41.20
C ASN A 7 42.20 -1.49 40.00
N PRO A 8 42.54 -2.75 39.68
CA PRO A 8 43.78 -3.11 38.97
C PRO A 8 43.64 -3.27 37.45
N GLU A 9 44.79 -3.17 36.76
CA GLU A 9 44.98 -3.47 35.33
C GLU A 9 44.84 -4.98 35.00
N PRO A 10 44.44 -5.34 33.76
CA PRO A 10 44.30 -6.72 33.32
C PRO A 10 45.63 -7.34 32.85
N VAL A 11 45.82 -8.61 33.22
CA VAL A 11 46.96 -9.47 32.90
C VAL A 11 46.94 -9.93 31.44
N THR A 12 48.05 -9.70 30.75
CA THR A 12 48.46 -10.30 29.46
C THR A 12 49.15 -11.63 29.67
N GLU A 13 48.98 -12.63 28.78
CA GLU A 13 50.05 -13.54 28.29
C GLU A 13 49.55 -14.54 27.18
N PRO A 14 50.42 -15.26 26.42
CA PRO A 14 50.60 -15.00 24.98
C PRO A 14 50.48 -16.22 24.01
N ILE A 15 50.59 -15.87 22.73
CA ILE A 15 50.87 -16.58 21.45
C ILE A 15 51.55 -17.98 21.55
N PRO A 16 51.41 -18.84 20.51
CA PRO A 16 52.64 -19.16 19.76
C PRO A 16 52.51 -19.10 18.23
N ALA A 17 53.62 -18.68 17.63
CA ALA A 17 53.88 -18.61 16.21
C ALA A 17 54.43 -19.94 15.66
N ALA A 18 54.26 -20.19 14.36
CA ALA A 18 55.12 -21.10 13.60
C ALA A 18 55.50 -20.49 12.24
N LYS A 19 56.80 -20.57 11.93
CA LYS A 19 57.52 -19.97 10.79
C LYS A 19 57.53 -20.88 9.53
N PRO A 20 57.88 -20.32 8.34
CA PRO A 20 58.03 -21.01 7.03
C PRO A 20 59.50 -21.55 6.86
N PRO A 21 60.13 -21.82 5.67
CA PRO A 21 59.72 -21.70 4.24
C PRO A 21 60.22 -22.85 3.30
N LEU A 22 59.85 -22.85 2.00
CA LEU A 22 60.69 -22.74 0.76
C LEU A 22 60.16 -23.80 -0.25
N SER A 23 60.24 -23.75 -1.58
CA SER A 23 60.48 -22.75 -2.63
C SER A 23 60.32 -23.51 -3.97
N GLY A 24 59.83 -22.88 -5.03
CA GLY A 24 59.75 -23.50 -6.37
C GLY A 24 59.43 -22.51 -7.49
N LYS A 25 60.47 -21.79 -7.92
CA LYS A 25 60.61 -20.90 -9.12
C LYS A 25 60.19 -21.64 -10.42
N LYS A 26 59.91 -21.06 -11.61
CA LYS A 26 59.98 -19.74 -12.29
C LYS A 26 59.20 -19.91 -13.63
N TRP A 27 58.77 -18.87 -14.35
CA TRP A 27 59.34 -18.27 -15.59
C TRP A 27 58.38 -17.10 -15.93
N PHE A 28 58.70 -15.79 -15.97
CA PHE A 28 59.63 -14.89 -16.68
C PHE A 28 59.24 -14.38 -18.09
N TYR A 29 59.43 -13.04 -18.23
CA TYR A 29 59.40 -12.14 -19.40
C TYR A 29 58.03 -11.61 -19.85
N THR A 30 57.75 -10.32 -20.07
CA THR A 30 58.46 -8.99 -20.17
C THR A 30 57.36 -7.94 -19.90
N GLY A 31 57.50 -6.79 -19.23
CA GLY A 31 58.57 -5.79 -19.25
C GLY A 31 58.13 -4.54 -20.04
N GLY A 32 57.79 -3.44 -19.36
CA GLY A 32 58.11 -2.08 -19.83
C GLY A 32 57.00 -1.13 -20.32
N VAL A 33 56.54 -0.26 -19.42
CA VAL A 33 56.45 1.23 -19.53
C VAL A 33 56.06 1.84 -20.89
N LEU A 34 54.95 2.62 -20.91
CA LEU A 34 54.99 3.97 -21.50
C LEU A 34 53.86 4.90 -21.02
N LEU A 35 54.32 6.08 -20.61
CA LEU A 35 53.61 7.32 -20.31
C LEU A 35 52.91 7.91 -21.56
N SER A 36 51.76 8.54 -21.33
CA SER A 36 51.34 9.83 -21.91
C SER A 36 50.83 9.93 -23.37
N LEU A 37 49.80 10.78 -23.51
CA LEU A 37 49.31 11.50 -24.70
C LEU A 37 48.19 10.83 -25.54
N ILE A 38 46.93 11.06 -25.14
CA ILE A 38 45.83 11.27 -26.10
C ILE A 38 45.07 12.55 -25.71
N VAL A 39 45.67 13.69 -26.04
CA VAL A 39 44.94 14.89 -26.42
C VAL A 39 45.13 14.98 -27.94
N LEU A 40 44.03 15.24 -28.66
CA LEU A 40 43.89 15.38 -30.13
C LEU A 40 43.57 14.07 -30.90
N GLY A 41 42.27 13.80 -31.09
CA GLY A 41 41.81 12.77 -32.04
C GLY A 41 40.29 12.60 -32.19
N GLY A 42 39.46 13.17 -31.30
CA GLY A 42 38.01 12.96 -31.29
C GLY A 42 37.18 13.75 -32.33
N GLY A 43 37.80 14.65 -33.10
CA GLY A 43 37.06 15.59 -33.97
C GLY A 43 36.74 15.11 -35.39
N ILE A 44 37.26 13.95 -35.85
CA ILE A 44 37.18 13.55 -37.28
C ILE A 44 36.36 12.27 -37.51
N TRP A 45 35.96 11.54 -36.46
CA TRP A 45 35.20 10.30 -36.60
C TRP A 45 33.67 10.52 -36.75
N ILE A 46 33.13 11.63 -36.24
CA ILE A 46 31.69 11.93 -36.28
C ILE A 46 31.22 12.46 -37.66
N ILE A 47 32.11 13.09 -38.44
CA ILE A 47 31.74 13.66 -39.75
C ILE A 47 31.80 12.62 -40.89
N ARG A 48 32.52 11.49 -40.72
CA ARG A 48 32.59 10.42 -41.73
C ARG A 48 31.53 9.33 -41.60
N TRP A 49 30.81 9.27 -40.48
CA TRP A 49 29.71 8.31 -40.29
C TRP A 49 28.38 8.81 -40.92
N GLN A 50 28.16 10.13 -41.01
CA GLN A 50 26.91 10.71 -41.54
C GLN A 50 26.80 10.79 -43.08
N GLN A 51 27.77 10.30 -43.88
CA GLN A 51 27.75 10.45 -45.35
C GLN A 51 27.78 9.15 -46.19
N ARG A 52 27.55 7.96 -45.62
CA ARG A 52 27.46 6.73 -46.42
C ARG A 52 26.28 5.82 -46.02
N ARG A 53 25.06 6.21 -46.39
CA ARG A 53 24.04 5.32 -46.97
C ARG A 53 23.12 6.11 -47.90
N LYS A 54 23.49 6.19 -49.18
CA LYS A 54 22.53 6.30 -50.28
C LYS A 54 22.46 4.91 -50.92
N THR A 55 21.35 4.23 -50.72
CA THR A 55 20.92 3.06 -51.52
C THR A 55 19.45 3.30 -51.89
N PRO A 56 18.95 2.71 -52.98
CA PRO A 56 17.99 3.33 -53.88
C PRO A 56 16.57 3.31 -53.32
N VAL A 57 15.78 4.30 -53.72
CA VAL A 57 14.34 4.36 -53.47
C VAL A 57 13.68 3.17 -54.18
N MET A 58 13.15 2.23 -53.39
CA MET A 58 12.11 1.31 -53.84
C MET A 58 10.78 2.02 -53.62
N GLU A 59 9.99 2.13 -54.68
CA GLU A 59 8.65 2.72 -54.67
C GLU A 59 7.72 1.77 -53.90
N ILE A 60 7.41 2.12 -52.65
CA ILE A 60 6.39 1.43 -51.85
C ILE A 60 5.03 1.97 -52.31
N GLN A 61 4.18 1.09 -52.84
CA GLN A 61 2.77 1.42 -53.05
C GLN A 61 2.15 1.78 -51.69
N ASN A 62 1.63 3.00 -51.57
CA ASN A 62 0.91 3.44 -50.38
C ASN A 62 -0.29 2.51 -50.12
N PRO A 63 -0.54 2.11 -48.86
CA PRO A 63 -1.79 1.44 -48.51
C PRO A 63 -2.98 2.38 -48.75
N PRO A 64 -4.17 1.85 -49.04
CA PRO A 64 -5.33 2.67 -49.37
C PRO A 64 -5.68 3.59 -48.19
N THR A 65 -5.68 4.89 -48.46
CA THR A 65 -6.11 5.96 -47.56
C THR A 65 -7.64 5.99 -47.49
N GLY A 66 -8.21 5.09 -46.69
CA GLY A 66 -9.54 5.27 -46.11
C GLY A 66 -9.41 5.78 -44.67
N PRO A 67 -10.31 6.64 -44.18
CA PRO A 67 -10.38 6.91 -42.75
C PRO A 67 -10.89 5.65 -42.06
N THR A 68 -10.00 4.82 -41.51
CA THR A 68 -10.41 3.79 -40.57
C THR A 68 -10.69 4.50 -39.25
N THR A 69 -11.92 4.95 -39.06
CA THR A 69 -12.42 5.31 -37.73
C THR A 69 -12.22 4.10 -36.82
N ALA A 70 -11.56 4.27 -35.68
CA ALA A 70 -11.55 3.25 -34.64
C ALA A 70 -13.01 2.83 -34.36
N PRO A 71 -13.33 1.53 -34.23
CA PRO A 71 -14.68 1.09 -33.95
C PRO A 71 -15.20 1.79 -32.70
N THR A 72 -16.44 2.26 -32.72
CA THR A 72 -17.08 2.75 -31.50
C THR A 72 -17.34 1.56 -30.57
N ASP A 73 -17.45 1.78 -29.24
CA ASP A 73 -17.76 0.70 -28.27
C ASP A 73 -18.93 -0.19 -28.74
N GLY A 74 -19.93 0.41 -29.40
CA GLY A 74 -21.09 -0.29 -29.97
C GLY A 74 -20.76 -1.37 -31.02
N ASP A 75 -19.65 -1.23 -31.76
CA ASP A 75 -19.26 -2.16 -32.83
C ASP A 75 -18.51 -3.40 -32.30
N ARG A 76 -17.98 -3.32 -31.07
CA ARG A 76 -17.20 -4.39 -30.41
C ARG A 76 -18.03 -5.20 -29.41
N ILE A 77 -19.26 -4.76 -29.10
CA ILE A 77 -20.13 -5.42 -28.11
C ILE A 77 -20.77 -6.68 -28.70
N LEU A 78 -20.44 -7.82 -28.09
CA LEU A 78 -21.15 -9.08 -28.31
C LEU A 78 -22.48 -9.05 -27.56
N ALA A 79 -23.53 -8.56 -28.22
CA ALA A 79 -24.88 -8.53 -27.68
C ALA A 79 -25.54 -9.93 -27.72
N GLY A 80 -26.16 -10.34 -26.61
CA GLY A 80 -27.05 -11.51 -26.58
C GLY A 80 -26.36 -12.89 -26.52
N PHE A 81 -25.05 -12.96 -26.28
CA PHE A 81 -24.34 -14.21 -26.09
C PHE A 81 -24.52 -14.74 -24.66
N ASN A 82 -25.16 -15.91 -24.51
CA ASN A 82 -25.27 -16.61 -23.24
C ASN A 82 -24.51 -17.95 -23.32
N PRO A 83 -23.33 -18.08 -22.69
CA PRO A 83 -22.54 -19.31 -22.73
C PRO A 83 -23.18 -20.47 -21.95
N GLY A 84 -24.28 -20.22 -21.24
CA GLY A 84 -24.92 -21.19 -20.36
C GLY A 84 -24.11 -21.43 -19.09
N LYS A 85 -24.31 -22.60 -18.48
CA LYS A 85 -23.70 -22.95 -17.18
C LYS A 85 -22.22 -23.29 -17.33
N ALA A 86 -21.37 -22.58 -16.60
CA ALA A 86 -19.94 -22.83 -16.51
C ALA A 86 -19.63 -24.16 -15.79
N THR A 87 -18.66 -24.91 -16.33
CA THR A 87 -17.98 -26.02 -15.65
C THR A 87 -16.65 -25.52 -15.11
N TRP A 88 -16.62 -25.23 -13.81
CA TRP A 88 -15.45 -24.69 -13.11
C TRP A 88 -14.36 -25.74 -12.91
N TYR A 89 -13.11 -25.33 -13.10
CA TYR A 89 -11.97 -26.21 -12.88
C TYR A 89 -11.58 -26.20 -11.40
N PRO A 90 -11.28 -27.37 -10.81
CA PRO A 90 -10.80 -27.44 -9.43
C PRO A 90 -9.47 -26.70 -9.22
N VAL A 91 -8.64 -26.66 -10.26
CA VAL A 91 -7.37 -25.93 -10.30
C VAL A 91 -7.30 -25.18 -11.63
N PRO A 92 -7.08 -23.84 -11.61
CA PRO A 92 -6.86 -23.07 -12.83
C PRO A 92 -5.70 -23.63 -13.66
N LYS A 93 -5.86 -23.66 -14.98
CA LYS A 93 -4.81 -24.11 -15.91
C LYS A 93 -4.10 -22.90 -16.49
N ILE A 94 -2.83 -22.71 -16.17
CA ILE A 94 -2.03 -21.66 -16.81
C ILE A 94 -1.88 -21.98 -18.30
N ILE A 95 -2.17 -21.00 -19.15
CA ILE A 95 -2.10 -21.11 -20.61
C ILE A 95 -1.12 -20.07 -21.18
N THR A 96 -0.56 -20.37 -22.34
CA THR A 96 0.38 -19.48 -23.07
C THR A 96 -0.11 -19.25 -24.50
N GLY A 97 0.48 -18.28 -25.19
CA GLY A 97 0.12 -17.97 -26.59
C GLY A 97 -1.21 -17.25 -26.76
N VAL A 98 -1.77 -16.67 -25.69
CA VAL A 98 -2.91 -15.77 -25.77
C VAL A 98 -2.41 -14.38 -26.16
N VAL A 99 -2.90 -13.84 -27.27
CA VAL A 99 -2.50 -12.53 -27.81
C VAL A 99 -3.73 -11.64 -27.82
N ILE A 100 -3.86 -10.81 -26.78
CA ILE A 100 -5.00 -9.89 -26.61
C ILE A 100 -4.56 -8.44 -26.34
N PHE A 101 -3.28 -8.19 -26.07
CA PHE A 101 -2.74 -6.87 -25.81
C PHE A 101 -1.96 -6.36 -27.02
N ARG A 102 -2.03 -5.04 -27.23
CA ARG A 102 -1.20 -4.35 -28.22
C ARG A 102 0.28 -4.49 -27.82
N PRO A 103 1.21 -4.58 -28.79
CA PRO A 103 2.64 -4.45 -28.49
C PRO A 103 2.89 -3.10 -27.82
N GLU A 104 3.76 -3.04 -26.81
CA GLU A 104 4.19 -1.75 -26.29
C GLU A 104 5.02 -1.04 -27.37
N GLU A 105 4.57 0.14 -27.79
CA GLU A 105 5.37 1.03 -28.63
C GLU A 105 6.45 1.68 -27.75
N ASP A 106 7.70 1.60 -28.19
CA ASP A 106 8.93 2.06 -27.49
C ASP A 106 8.93 3.58 -27.12
N ASP A 107 7.88 4.33 -27.49
CA ASP A 107 7.82 5.80 -27.44
C ASP A 107 6.47 6.40 -26.98
N SER A 108 5.51 5.62 -26.46
CA SER A 108 4.28 6.22 -25.93
C SER A 108 4.54 6.91 -24.58
N GLN A 109 4.58 8.25 -24.61
CA GLN A 109 4.70 9.13 -23.43
C GLN A 109 3.53 9.04 -22.43
N GLU A 110 2.57 8.13 -22.63
CA GLU A 110 1.46 7.89 -21.71
C GLU A 110 1.84 6.78 -20.72
N PHE A 111 2.08 7.18 -19.48
CA PHE A 111 2.23 6.27 -18.35
C PHE A 111 0.96 5.43 -18.19
N SER A 112 1.07 4.13 -18.41
CA SER A 112 0.03 3.16 -18.04
C SER A 112 0.57 2.33 -16.88
N PRO A 113 -0.13 2.26 -15.74
CA PRO A 113 0.32 1.44 -14.63
C PRO A 113 0.19 -0.06 -14.93
N LEU A 114 -0.54 -0.48 -15.97
CA LEU A 114 -0.70 -1.89 -16.34
C LEU A 114 0.53 -2.44 -17.09
N VAL A 115 1.12 -3.52 -16.56
CA VAL A 115 2.26 -4.24 -17.17
C VAL A 115 1.76 -5.46 -17.95
N THR A 116 1.18 -5.22 -19.12
CA THR A 116 0.51 -6.28 -19.90
C THR A 116 1.46 -7.37 -20.40
N GLN A 117 2.76 -7.07 -20.52
CA GLN A 117 3.77 -8.06 -20.92
C GLN A 117 4.00 -9.15 -19.85
N GLU A 118 3.73 -8.84 -18.58
CA GLU A 118 3.87 -9.77 -17.46
C GLU A 118 2.55 -10.46 -17.08
N ALA A 119 1.52 -10.31 -17.92
CA ALA A 119 0.21 -10.87 -17.65
C ALA A 119 0.22 -12.41 -17.62
N VAL A 120 -0.43 -12.99 -16.61
CA VAL A 120 -0.58 -14.44 -16.44
C VAL A 120 -2.01 -14.84 -16.80
N PHE A 121 -2.13 -15.76 -17.75
CA PHE A 121 -3.41 -16.25 -18.28
C PHE A 121 -3.73 -17.62 -17.67
N SER A 122 -4.92 -17.74 -17.07
CA SER A 122 -5.38 -18.98 -16.44
C SER A 122 -6.78 -19.33 -16.92
N GLU A 123 -6.93 -20.48 -17.58
CA GLU A 123 -8.25 -21.04 -17.89
C GLU A 123 -8.91 -21.56 -16.61
N VAL A 124 -10.09 -21.06 -16.27
CA VAL A 124 -10.78 -21.32 -14.99
C VAL A 124 -12.11 -22.05 -15.16
N ALA A 125 -12.74 -21.95 -16.33
CA ALA A 125 -13.96 -22.68 -16.62
C ALA A 125 -14.11 -22.96 -18.12
N GLY A 126 -14.88 -24.01 -18.42
CA GLY A 126 -15.37 -24.28 -19.77
C GLY A 126 -16.89 -24.22 -19.83
N PHE A 127 -17.42 -23.95 -21.02
CA PHE A 127 -18.85 -23.94 -21.31
C PHE A 127 -19.21 -25.05 -22.29
N ALA A 128 -20.50 -25.41 -22.32
CA ALA A 128 -20.98 -26.57 -23.07
C ALA A 128 -20.79 -26.43 -24.60
N ALA A 129 -20.84 -25.21 -25.13
CA ALA A 129 -20.65 -24.95 -26.55
C ALA A 129 -19.17 -24.79 -26.96
N GLY A 130 -18.23 -25.04 -26.04
CA GLY A 130 -16.78 -25.07 -26.31
C GLY A 130 -16.03 -23.82 -25.90
N GLU A 131 -16.72 -22.79 -25.41
CA GLU A 131 -16.12 -21.57 -24.91
C GLU A 131 -15.31 -21.81 -23.63
N ARG A 132 -14.38 -20.90 -23.34
CA ARG A 132 -13.51 -20.93 -22.17
C ARG A 132 -13.51 -19.59 -21.46
N LEU A 133 -13.56 -19.62 -20.13
CA LEU A 133 -13.31 -18.46 -19.29
C LEU A 133 -11.84 -18.46 -18.87
N ILE A 134 -11.20 -17.32 -19.09
CA ILE A 134 -9.78 -17.10 -18.82
C ILE A 134 -9.68 -15.91 -17.87
N ASP A 135 -9.06 -16.12 -16.72
CA ASP A 135 -8.61 -15.03 -15.87
C ASP A 135 -7.26 -14.54 -16.36
N VAL A 136 -7.11 -13.23 -16.46
CA VAL A 136 -5.86 -12.57 -16.85
C VAL A 136 -5.42 -11.71 -15.68
N SER A 137 -4.40 -12.15 -14.97
CA SER A 137 -3.76 -11.38 -13.90
C SER A 137 -2.70 -10.48 -14.52
N ILE A 138 -2.86 -9.18 -14.41
CA ILE A 138 -1.99 -8.16 -15.01
C ILE A 138 -1.30 -7.40 -13.88
N PRO A 139 0.04 -7.49 -13.74
CA PRO A 139 0.74 -6.69 -12.75
C PRO A 139 0.52 -5.19 -12.97
N VAL A 140 0.53 -4.44 -11.87
CA VAL A 140 0.37 -2.98 -11.90
C VAL A 140 1.64 -2.35 -11.31
N GLN A 141 2.33 -1.52 -12.09
CA GLN A 141 3.45 -0.68 -11.67
C GLN A 141 2.92 0.62 -11.07
N ALA A 142 2.33 0.49 -9.87
CA ALA A 142 1.79 1.61 -9.09
C ALA A 142 1.97 1.37 -7.57
N PRO A 143 2.45 2.34 -6.78
CA PRO A 143 2.74 2.18 -5.37
C PRO A 143 1.53 1.85 -4.49
N GLY A 144 1.46 0.60 -3.99
CA GLY A 144 0.40 0.15 -3.09
C GLY A 144 -0.82 -0.44 -3.81
N MET A 145 -0.74 -0.56 -5.14
CA MET A 145 -1.71 -1.30 -5.93
C MET A 145 -1.30 -2.77 -6.00
N SER A 146 -2.27 -3.66 -5.86
CA SER A 146 -2.13 -5.07 -6.20
C SER A 146 -2.53 -5.27 -7.68
N GLY A 147 -1.90 -6.25 -8.36
CA GLY A 147 -2.10 -6.46 -9.81
C GLY A 147 -3.56 -6.73 -10.17
N MET A 148 -4.05 -6.28 -11.33
CA MET A 148 -5.46 -6.46 -11.69
C MET A 148 -5.81 -7.88 -12.17
N VAL A 149 -7.05 -8.30 -12.01
CA VAL A 149 -7.58 -9.52 -12.63
C VAL A 149 -8.76 -9.16 -13.50
N VAL A 150 -8.64 -9.47 -14.79
CA VAL A 150 -9.71 -9.28 -15.77
C VAL A 150 -10.15 -10.61 -16.33
N ARG A 151 -11.40 -10.68 -16.80
CA ARG A 151 -11.99 -11.92 -17.32
C ARG A 151 -12.14 -11.83 -18.82
N ILE A 152 -11.61 -12.82 -19.51
CA ILE A 152 -11.70 -12.97 -20.96
C ILE A 152 -12.49 -14.24 -21.27
N LEU A 153 -13.54 -14.08 -22.07
CA LEU A 153 -14.24 -15.19 -22.67
C LEU A 153 -13.61 -15.49 -24.03
N LYS A 154 -13.11 -16.71 -24.20
CA LYS A 154 -12.73 -17.25 -25.51
C LYS A 154 -13.90 -18.02 -26.10
N SER A 155 -14.42 -17.58 -27.24
CA SER A 155 -15.50 -18.27 -27.96
C SER A 155 -15.01 -19.56 -28.64
N ALA A 156 -15.95 -20.42 -29.05
CA ALA A 156 -15.65 -21.68 -29.72
C ALA A 156 -14.93 -21.51 -31.06
N ASP A 157 -15.15 -20.39 -31.77
CA ASP A 157 -14.44 -20.00 -32.99
C ASP A 157 -13.07 -19.34 -32.72
N GLY A 158 -12.66 -19.25 -31.46
CA GLY A 158 -11.33 -18.81 -31.04
C GLY A 158 -11.16 -17.30 -30.84
N LYS A 159 -12.24 -16.51 -30.94
CA LYS A 159 -12.22 -15.07 -30.66
C LYS A 159 -12.21 -14.79 -29.15
N TYR A 160 -11.73 -13.62 -28.77
CA TYR A 160 -11.61 -13.20 -27.39
C TYR A 160 -12.53 -12.01 -27.11
N TYR A 161 -13.22 -12.06 -25.97
CA TYR A 161 -14.12 -11.02 -25.51
C TYR A 161 -13.78 -10.67 -24.06
N TYR A 162 -13.53 -9.40 -23.78
CA TYR A 162 -13.43 -8.91 -22.41
C TYR A 162 -14.82 -8.89 -21.75
N VAL A 163 -14.92 -9.49 -20.57
CA VAL A 163 -16.16 -9.54 -19.79
C VAL A 163 -16.21 -8.30 -18.89
N ARG A 164 -16.84 -7.24 -19.40
CA ARG A 164 -17.01 -5.97 -18.71
C ARG A 164 -18.06 -6.09 -17.61
N GLN A 165 -17.74 -5.63 -16.43
CA GLN A 165 -18.64 -5.55 -15.28
C GLN A 165 -18.95 -4.07 -14.95
N ALA A 166 -20.05 -3.86 -14.25
CA ALA A 166 -20.40 -2.51 -13.79
C ALA A 166 -19.36 -2.03 -12.77
N GLY A 167 -18.85 -0.82 -12.95
CA GLY A 167 -17.85 -0.24 -12.03
C GLY A 167 -16.40 -0.60 -12.35
N ASP A 168 -16.08 -1.08 -13.56
CA ASP A 168 -14.69 -1.28 -14.01
C ASP A 168 -13.97 0.08 -14.16
N GLU A 169 -13.45 0.62 -13.06
CA GLU A 169 -12.79 1.93 -12.95
C GLU A 169 -11.58 2.09 -13.90
N TRP A 170 -10.99 0.97 -14.34
CA TRP A 170 -9.81 0.92 -15.20
C TRP A 170 -10.14 0.61 -16.66
N TRP A 171 -11.42 0.66 -17.05
CA TRP A 171 -11.86 0.29 -18.40
C TRP A 171 -11.08 1.05 -19.48
N GLU A 172 -10.92 2.36 -19.36
CA GLU A 172 -10.23 3.18 -20.36
C GLU A 172 -8.76 2.77 -20.52
N SER A 173 -8.05 2.58 -19.40
CA SER A 173 -6.65 2.15 -19.39
C SER A 173 -6.47 0.74 -19.97
N LEU A 174 -7.40 -0.17 -19.67
CA LEU A 174 -7.37 -1.54 -20.18
C LEU A 174 -7.71 -1.57 -21.68
N ASP A 175 -8.76 -0.88 -22.11
CA ASP A 175 -9.21 -0.88 -23.50
C ASP A 175 -8.16 -0.29 -24.45
N ALA A 176 -7.45 0.76 -24.01
CA ALA A 176 -6.32 1.32 -24.73
C ALA A 176 -5.20 0.29 -24.99
N LYS A 177 -5.05 -0.70 -24.10
CA LYS A 177 -4.06 -1.78 -24.21
C LYS A 177 -4.58 -3.01 -24.95
N LEU A 178 -5.88 -3.20 -25.08
CA LEU A 178 -6.46 -4.35 -25.80
C LEU A 178 -6.31 -4.19 -27.32
N LEU A 179 -6.07 -5.31 -28.00
CA LEU A 179 -6.08 -5.36 -29.46
C LEU A 179 -7.49 -5.02 -30.00
N PRO A 180 -7.61 -4.31 -31.13
CA PRO A 180 -8.91 -3.90 -31.70
C PRO A 180 -9.86 -5.08 -31.97
N GLU A 181 -9.31 -6.27 -32.28
CA GLU A 181 -10.07 -7.51 -32.51
C GLU A 181 -10.63 -8.15 -31.24
N VAL A 182 -10.18 -7.73 -30.05
CA VAL A 182 -10.76 -8.20 -28.78
C VAL A 182 -12.12 -7.51 -28.64
N GLY A 183 -13.19 -8.31 -28.65
CA GLY A 183 -14.54 -7.81 -28.43
C GLY A 183 -14.79 -7.51 -26.95
N VAL A 184 -15.96 -6.96 -26.66
CA VAL A 184 -16.44 -6.68 -25.31
C VAL A 184 -17.77 -7.38 -25.11
N THR A 185 -18.03 -7.91 -23.92
CA THR A 185 -19.33 -8.46 -23.55
C THR A 185 -19.67 -8.02 -22.14
N GLU A 186 -20.92 -7.64 -21.92
CA GLU A 186 -21.47 -7.31 -20.59
C GLU A 186 -22.20 -8.52 -19.99
N GLN A 187 -21.97 -9.71 -20.54
CA GLN A 187 -22.60 -10.93 -20.10
C GLN A 187 -22.21 -11.26 -18.65
N LYS A 188 -23.22 -11.39 -17.80
CA LYS A 188 -23.03 -11.85 -16.41
C LYS A 188 -22.66 -13.34 -16.42
N ILE A 189 -21.55 -13.67 -15.75
CA ILE A 189 -21.08 -15.05 -15.59
C ILE A 189 -21.32 -15.48 -14.14
N GLU A 190 -22.27 -16.38 -13.94
CA GLU A 190 -22.58 -16.95 -12.62
C GLU A 190 -21.35 -17.61 -11.98
N GLY A 191 -21.15 -17.39 -10.68
CA GLY A 191 -20.01 -17.91 -9.93
C GLY A 191 -18.83 -16.94 -9.81
N VAL A 192 -18.83 -15.85 -10.58
CA VAL A 192 -17.84 -14.77 -10.51
C VAL A 192 -18.46 -13.38 -10.43
N LEU A 193 -19.74 -13.34 -10.02
CA LEU A 193 -20.46 -12.10 -9.75
C LEU A 193 -20.19 -11.65 -8.30
N SER A 194 -19.98 -10.36 -8.14
CA SER A 194 -19.80 -9.69 -6.85
C SER A 194 -20.72 -8.46 -6.79
N PRO A 195 -21.95 -8.60 -6.30
CA PRO A 195 -22.89 -7.48 -6.24
C PRO A 195 -22.46 -6.43 -5.20
N GLU A 196 -22.87 -5.17 -5.40
CA GLU A 196 -22.54 -4.08 -4.47
C GLU A 196 -23.05 -4.32 -3.04
N GLU A 197 -24.24 -4.92 -2.91
CA GLU A 197 -24.81 -5.34 -1.64
C GLU A 197 -25.37 -6.76 -1.73
N MET A 198 -25.23 -7.53 -0.64
CA MET A 198 -25.81 -8.85 -0.46
C MET A 198 -26.56 -8.91 0.86
N MET A 199 -27.83 -9.34 0.82
CA MET A 199 -28.61 -9.62 2.02
C MET A 199 -28.66 -11.11 2.27
N VAL A 200 -28.09 -11.57 3.38
CA VAL A 200 -27.98 -12.99 3.71
C VAL A 200 -28.23 -13.19 5.19
N ALA A 201 -29.16 -14.08 5.53
CA ALA A 201 -29.54 -14.39 6.92
C ALA A 201 -29.90 -13.14 7.77
N GLY A 202 -30.58 -12.16 7.18
CA GLY A 202 -30.96 -10.91 7.86
C GLY A 202 -29.82 -9.89 8.03
N MET A 203 -28.61 -10.22 7.57
CA MET A 203 -27.47 -9.31 7.55
C MET A 203 -27.29 -8.73 6.15
N THR A 204 -26.86 -7.47 6.06
CA THR A 204 -26.48 -6.85 4.79
C THR A 204 -24.97 -6.70 4.73
N PHE A 205 -24.36 -7.18 3.65
CA PHE A 205 -22.95 -7.03 3.35
C PHE A 205 -22.79 -6.08 2.18
N ARG A 206 -21.82 -5.16 2.27
CA ARG A 206 -21.48 -4.22 1.20
C ARG A 206 -20.11 -4.55 0.64
N ILE A 207 -19.96 -4.50 -0.67
CA ILE A 207 -18.68 -4.75 -1.33
C ILE A 207 -17.64 -3.73 -0.84
N GLY A 208 -16.43 -4.21 -0.56
CA GLY A 208 -15.27 -3.37 -0.29
C GLY A 208 -14.44 -3.16 -1.54
N TYR A 209 -13.26 -2.55 -1.39
CA TYR A 209 -12.28 -2.49 -2.48
C TYR A 209 -11.91 -3.91 -2.92
N MET A 210 -11.91 -4.15 -4.23
CA MET A 210 -11.51 -5.45 -4.77
C MET A 210 -10.08 -5.77 -4.34
N SER A 211 -9.90 -6.96 -3.76
CA SER A 211 -8.59 -7.56 -3.56
C SER A 211 -8.38 -8.62 -4.63
N TYR A 212 -7.13 -8.86 -5.00
CA TYR A 212 -6.74 -9.90 -5.94
C TYR A 212 -6.19 -11.13 -5.23
N ASP A 213 -6.43 -11.21 -3.92
CA ASP A 213 -6.09 -12.37 -3.12
C ASP A 213 -6.86 -13.59 -3.62
N LYS A 214 -6.20 -14.74 -3.57
CA LYS A 214 -6.84 -16.03 -3.76
C LYS A 214 -7.29 -16.58 -2.42
N PHE A 215 -8.34 -17.39 -2.43
CA PHE A 215 -8.84 -18.04 -1.22
C PHE A 215 -7.75 -18.87 -0.49
N SER A 216 -6.81 -19.44 -1.24
CA SER A 216 -5.66 -20.20 -0.71
C SER A 216 -4.65 -19.35 0.06
N GLU A 217 -4.66 -18.03 -0.13
CA GLU A 217 -3.74 -17.08 0.52
C GLU A 217 -4.32 -16.57 1.85
N LEU A 218 -5.61 -16.81 2.10
CA LEU A 218 -6.26 -16.44 3.35
C LEU A 218 -5.74 -17.29 4.51
N LYS A 219 -5.35 -16.61 5.60
CA LYS A 219 -4.95 -17.26 6.85
C LYS A 219 -6.17 -17.65 7.67
N ASN A 220 -6.36 -18.95 7.90
CA ASN A 220 -7.41 -19.52 8.76
C ASN A 220 -8.83 -19.00 8.46
N PRO A 221 -9.33 -19.09 7.21
CA PRO A 221 -10.66 -18.60 6.87
C PRO A 221 -11.75 -19.42 7.57
N ILE A 222 -12.69 -18.73 8.20
CA ILE A 222 -13.84 -19.33 8.90
C ILE A 222 -15.09 -19.05 8.05
N LYS A 223 -15.85 -20.10 7.70
CA LYS A 223 -17.10 -19.95 6.95
C LYS A 223 -18.12 -19.17 7.79
N ILE A 224 -18.74 -18.15 7.17
CA ILE A 224 -19.87 -17.41 7.74
C ILE A 224 -21.17 -18.06 7.24
N VAL A 225 -21.44 -17.94 5.94
CA VAL A 225 -22.71 -18.33 5.34
C VAL A 225 -22.55 -18.60 3.84
N GLU A 226 -23.44 -19.39 3.27
CA GLU A 226 -23.54 -19.60 1.83
C GLU A 226 -24.49 -18.58 1.20
N THR A 227 -24.16 -18.08 0.02
CA THR A 227 -24.92 -17.08 -0.74
C THR A 227 -25.11 -17.57 -2.18
N ASP A 228 -25.99 -16.95 -2.94
CA ASP A 228 -26.18 -17.25 -4.37
C ASP A 228 -24.92 -16.97 -5.22
N TYR A 229 -24.00 -16.15 -4.69
CA TYR A 229 -22.79 -15.71 -5.38
C TYR A 229 -21.54 -16.51 -4.97
N GLY A 230 -21.61 -17.27 -3.88
CA GLY A 230 -20.46 -17.96 -3.30
C GLY A 230 -20.54 -18.07 -1.78
N MET A 231 -19.49 -18.58 -1.18
CA MET A 231 -19.39 -18.73 0.28
C MET A 231 -18.74 -17.48 0.88
N LEU A 232 -19.36 -16.90 1.91
CA LEU A 232 -18.74 -15.86 2.72
C LEU A 232 -17.85 -16.49 3.78
N TYR A 233 -16.64 -15.92 3.93
CA TYR A 233 -15.67 -16.28 4.94
C TYR A 233 -15.23 -15.04 5.71
N GLN A 234 -14.76 -15.24 6.93
CA GLN A 234 -14.02 -14.24 7.67
C GLN A 234 -12.61 -14.72 7.99
N THR A 235 -11.67 -13.79 8.07
CA THR A 235 -10.36 -14.01 8.69
C THR A 235 -10.22 -13.12 9.90
N ARG A 236 -9.37 -13.53 10.85
CA ARG A 236 -9.03 -12.75 12.03
C ARG A 236 -7.51 -12.70 12.13
N THR A 237 -6.97 -11.49 12.17
CA THR A 237 -5.54 -11.25 12.35
C THR A 237 -5.36 -10.53 13.67
N LYS A 238 -4.52 -11.06 14.57
CA LYS A 238 -4.22 -10.37 15.82
C LYS A 238 -3.69 -8.98 15.52
N ILE A 239 -4.29 -7.95 16.13
CA ILE A 239 -3.82 -6.58 16.00
C ILE A 239 -2.63 -6.35 16.93
N LEU A 240 -2.68 -6.93 18.12
CA LEU A 240 -1.62 -6.89 19.12
C LEU A 240 -1.21 -8.33 19.45
N THR A 241 0.09 -8.59 19.51
CA THR A 241 0.67 -9.93 19.73
C THR A 241 0.07 -10.62 20.97
N ASP A 242 -0.05 -9.87 22.06
CA ASP A 242 -0.47 -10.35 23.38
C ASP A 242 -1.89 -9.93 23.79
N SER A 243 -2.75 -9.59 22.82
CA SER A 243 -4.16 -9.26 23.08
C SER A 243 -5.12 -10.19 22.33
N ASP A 244 -6.34 -10.29 22.83
CA ASP A 244 -7.50 -10.93 22.18
C ASP A 244 -8.27 -9.94 21.28
N VAL A 245 -7.61 -8.89 20.81
CA VAL A 245 -8.14 -7.96 19.80
C VAL A 245 -7.68 -8.39 18.41
N PHE A 246 -8.65 -8.58 17.51
CA PHE A 246 -8.42 -9.04 16.15
C PHE A 246 -8.95 -8.04 15.12
N GLY A 247 -8.23 -7.87 14.02
CA GLY A 247 -8.73 -7.24 12.81
C GLY A 247 -9.50 -8.30 12.03
N ARG A 248 -10.82 -8.15 11.93
CA ARG A 248 -11.67 -9.05 11.13
C ARG A 248 -11.84 -8.50 9.72
N LYS A 249 -11.67 -9.37 8.73
CA LYS A 249 -12.03 -9.12 7.32
C LYS A 249 -13.04 -10.15 6.85
N ILE A 250 -13.92 -9.76 5.93
CA ILE A 250 -14.93 -10.63 5.33
C ILE A 250 -14.69 -10.72 3.83
N TYR A 251 -14.83 -11.93 3.29
CA TYR A 251 -14.51 -12.25 1.91
C TYR A 251 -15.60 -13.11 1.29
N LEU A 252 -16.07 -12.75 0.10
CA LEU A 252 -16.84 -13.64 -0.77
C LEU A 252 -15.87 -14.46 -1.60
N ARG A 253 -15.92 -15.79 -1.47
CA ARG A 253 -15.15 -16.70 -2.32
C ARG A 253 -15.90 -16.97 -3.62
N LEU A 254 -15.31 -16.59 -4.73
CA LEU A 254 -15.79 -16.85 -6.08
C LEU A 254 -15.37 -18.26 -6.55
N LYS A 255 -15.99 -18.74 -7.63
CA LYS A 255 -15.74 -20.08 -8.19
C LYS A 255 -14.42 -20.19 -8.95
N ASP A 256 -13.85 -19.07 -9.39
CA ASP A 256 -12.48 -18.96 -9.94
C ASP A 256 -11.38 -18.99 -8.85
N ASN A 257 -11.78 -19.10 -7.58
CA ASN A 257 -10.94 -19.13 -6.39
C ASN A 257 -10.35 -17.77 -5.96
N TYR A 258 -10.71 -16.66 -6.62
CA TYR A 258 -10.48 -15.32 -6.09
C TYR A 258 -11.43 -15.01 -4.94
N VAL A 259 -11.05 -14.03 -4.13
CA VAL A 259 -11.89 -13.51 -3.05
C VAL A 259 -12.16 -12.03 -3.21
N VAL A 260 -13.41 -11.63 -2.95
CA VAL A 260 -13.83 -10.22 -2.99
C VAL A 260 -14.08 -9.75 -1.55
N PRO A 261 -13.44 -8.67 -1.08
CA PRO A 261 -13.71 -8.13 0.24
C PRO A 261 -15.14 -7.60 0.38
N TYR A 262 -15.74 -7.83 1.55
CA TYR A 262 -17.01 -7.25 1.95
C TYR A 262 -16.90 -6.69 3.37
N SER A 263 -17.78 -5.75 3.69
CA SER A 263 -18.00 -5.25 5.04
C SER A 263 -19.43 -5.55 5.49
N LEU A 264 -19.62 -5.73 6.80
CA LEU A 264 -20.94 -5.86 7.37
C LEU A 264 -21.55 -4.45 7.48
N LYS A 265 -22.69 -4.22 6.81
CA LYS A 265 -23.45 -2.97 6.95
C LYS A 265 -24.16 -2.99 8.29
N THR A 266 -23.91 -1.99 9.11
CA THR A 266 -24.53 -1.85 10.44
C THR A 266 -25.43 -0.63 10.44
N SER A 267 -26.54 -0.70 11.20
CA SER A 267 -27.43 0.44 11.46
C SER A 267 -26.90 1.35 12.59
N LEU A 268 -25.69 1.08 13.10
CA LEU A 268 -25.13 1.86 14.20
C LEU A 268 -24.69 3.25 13.78
N PHE A 269 -24.46 3.49 12.49
CA PHE A 269 -23.93 4.75 11.99
C PHE A 269 -24.83 5.24 10.85
N ASP A 270 -24.97 6.56 10.76
CA ASP A 270 -25.51 7.19 9.56
C ASP A 270 -24.41 7.38 8.49
N ASP A 271 -24.78 7.99 7.36
CA ASP A 271 -23.86 8.23 6.24
C ASP A 271 -22.73 9.21 6.59
N ASP A 272 -22.86 9.96 7.68
CA ASP A 272 -21.85 10.91 8.21
C ASP A 272 -20.94 10.26 9.28
N ASN A 273 -21.03 8.93 9.47
CA ASN A 273 -20.34 8.16 10.51
C ASN A 273 -20.66 8.62 11.94
N ILE A 274 -21.84 9.21 12.17
CA ILE A 274 -22.30 9.55 13.52
C ILE A 274 -23.04 8.36 14.11
N PRO A 275 -22.63 7.88 15.30
CA PRO A 275 -23.27 6.73 15.91
C PRO A 275 -24.72 7.07 16.32
N GLN A 276 -25.65 6.27 15.84
CA GLN A 276 -27.07 6.32 16.13
C GLN A 276 -27.37 5.65 17.47
N ILE A 277 -26.92 6.26 18.57
CA ILE A 277 -27.02 5.72 19.93
C ILE A 277 -27.76 6.70 20.85
N ASN A 278 -28.72 6.18 21.61
CA ASN A 278 -29.33 6.87 22.74
C ASN A 278 -28.47 6.61 23.99
N TRP A 279 -27.66 7.59 24.37
CA TRP A 279 -26.77 7.49 25.54
C TRP A 279 -27.53 7.65 26.86
N ASN A 280 -27.19 6.86 27.87
CA ASN A 280 -27.87 6.85 29.17
C ASN A 280 -27.68 8.14 29.97
N ASN A 281 -26.65 8.93 29.66
CA ASN A 281 -26.25 10.14 30.37
C ASN A 281 -26.63 11.43 29.63
N ASN A 282 -27.41 11.35 28.56
CA ASN A 282 -27.74 12.49 27.67
C ASN A 282 -26.48 13.19 27.11
N ALA A 283 -25.38 12.45 26.88
CA ALA A 283 -24.21 12.98 26.18
C ALA A 283 -24.63 13.57 24.81
N GLU A 284 -23.96 14.67 24.42
CA GLU A 284 -24.24 15.37 23.16
C GLU A 284 -24.27 14.40 21.96
N GLU A 285 -25.27 14.56 21.09
CA GLU A 285 -25.52 13.68 19.93
C GLU A 285 -24.43 13.77 18.84
N ASP A 286 -23.53 14.76 18.92
CA ASP A 286 -22.58 15.13 17.84
C ASP A 286 -21.16 14.54 17.99
N LYS A 287 -20.95 13.55 18.87
CA LYS A 287 -19.61 12.95 19.06
C LYS A 287 -19.28 11.93 17.97
N GLY A 288 -18.21 12.18 17.22
CA GLY A 288 -17.66 11.24 16.24
C GLY A 288 -16.98 10.04 16.91
N PHE A 289 -17.16 8.85 16.33
CA PHE A 289 -16.47 7.64 16.76
C PHE A 289 -15.81 6.97 15.56
N ILE A 290 -14.62 6.44 15.78
CA ILE A 290 -13.85 5.73 14.78
C ILE A 290 -13.73 4.26 15.17
N ASN A 291 -13.76 3.37 14.17
CA ASN A 291 -13.43 1.96 14.34
C ASN A 291 -11.90 1.76 14.46
N GLY A 292 -11.19 2.80 14.90
CA GLY A 292 -9.77 2.97 14.77
C GLY A 292 -9.06 2.62 16.05
N MET A 293 -8.99 1.33 16.39
CA MET A 293 -7.91 0.91 17.29
C MET A 293 -6.54 1.12 16.66
N PHE A 294 -6.39 1.30 15.33
CA PHE A 294 -5.20 1.89 14.69
C PHE A 294 -5.47 2.43 13.27
N SER A 295 -4.65 3.41 12.88
CA SER A 295 -4.54 4.02 11.55
C SER A 295 -3.83 3.13 10.53
N SER A 296 -4.38 1.94 10.25
CA SER A 296 -3.80 1.03 9.24
C SER A 296 -4.08 1.52 7.81
N CYS A 297 -3.51 2.66 7.43
CA CYS A 297 -3.33 3.02 6.02
C CYS A 297 -2.09 2.33 5.42
N GLY A 298 -1.14 1.91 6.24
CA GLY A 298 0.08 1.23 5.80
C GLY A 298 -0.02 -0.30 5.86
N SER A 299 -0.66 -0.86 6.88
CA SER A 299 -0.83 -2.31 6.97
C SER A 299 -1.81 -2.87 5.94
N SER A 300 -1.33 -3.39 4.81
CA SER A 300 -2.19 -4.05 3.82
C SER A 300 -3.00 -5.22 4.42
N ALA A 301 -2.45 -5.87 5.45
CA ALA A 301 -3.11 -6.94 6.19
C ALA A 301 -4.29 -6.44 7.05
N LEU A 302 -4.24 -5.21 7.56
CA LEU A 302 -5.27 -4.63 8.44
C LEU A 302 -6.14 -3.55 7.77
N MET A 303 -5.75 -3.05 6.59
CA MET A 303 -6.55 -2.13 5.78
C MET A 303 -7.95 -2.69 5.53
N GLY A 304 -8.98 -1.92 5.91
CA GLY A 304 -10.38 -2.33 5.80
C GLY A 304 -10.82 -3.41 6.79
N SER A 305 -10.00 -3.76 7.78
CA SER A 305 -10.40 -4.65 8.87
C SER A 305 -11.17 -3.91 9.96
N VAL A 306 -12.06 -4.63 10.64
CA VAL A 306 -12.81 -4.13 11.79
C VAL A 306 -12.22 -4.72 13.07
N PRO A 307 -11.67 -3.90 13.99
CA PRO A 307 -11.32 -4.30 15.34
C PRO A 307 -12.47 -4.98 16.09
N VAL A 308 -12.24 -6.22 16.47
CA VAL A 308 -13.20 -7.04 17.21
C VAL A 308 -12.57 -7.80 18.37
N VAL A 309 -13.38 -8.06 19.39
CA VAL A 309 -13.12 -9.01 20.47
C VAL A 309 -14.16 -10.12 20.41
N GLN A 310 -13.73 -11.37 20.56
CA GLN A 310 -14.66 -12.50 20.62
C GLN A 310 -15.43 -12.50 21.94
N ASP A 311 -16.70 -12.91 21.93
CA ASP A 311 -17.59 -12.91 23.09
C ASP A 311 -17.01 -13.62 24.35
N SER A 312 -16.21 -14.66 24.15
CA SER A 312 -15.58 -15.42 25.23
C SER A 312 -14.35 -14.76 25.86
N SER A 313 -13.88 -13.62 25.37
CA SER A 313 -12.63 -13.01 25.83
C SER A 313 -12.77 -12.35 27.21
N GLY A 314 -11.74 -12.51 28.04
CA GLY A 314 -11.64 -11.83 29.34
C GLY A 314 -11.58 -10.31 29.23
N LEU A 315 -11.18 -9.75 28.08
CA LEU A 315 -11.15 -8.32 27.81
C LEU A 315 -12.51 -7.65 28.01
N LEU A 316 -13.58 -8.42 27.82
CA LEU A 316 -14.97 -7.98 27.91
C LEU A 316 -15.53 -8.00 29.34
N THR A 317 -14.69 -8.25 30.36
CA THR A 317 -15.05 -8.24 31.77
C THR A 317 -15.29 -6.81 32.26
N GLY A 318 -16.36 -6.59 33.04
CA GLY A 318 -16.66 -5.28 33.61
C GLY A 318 -17.35 -4.30 32.66
N LYS A 319 -17.92 -4.79 31.54
CA LYS A 319 -18.78 -3.99 30.65
C LYS A 319 -19.97 -3.41 31.42
N ILE A 320 -20.17 -2.11 31.29
CA ILE A 320 -21.30 -1.35 31.85
C ILE A 320 -22.12 -0.83 30.67
N GLN A 321 -23.42 -1.07 30.68
CA GLN A 321 -24.29 -0.56 29.63
C GLN A 321 -24.32 0.98 29.69
N THR A 322 -23.94 1.63 28.59
CA THR A 322 -23.80 3.09 28.50
C THR A 322 -24.84 3.73 27.57
N GLY A 323 -25.53 2.91 26.76
CA GLY A 323 -26.60 3.38 25.90
C GLY A 323 -27.33 2.25 25.20
N LYS A 324 -28.13 2.62 24.19
CA LYS A 324 -28.76 1.69 23.25
C LYS A 324 -28.69 2.27 21.83
N ALA A 325 -28.33 1.45 20.85
CA ALA A 325 -28.50 1.81 19.45
C ALA A 325 -29.97 2.20 19.19
N LYS A 326 -30.24 3.05 18.19
CA LYS A 326 -31.62 3.43 17.81
C LYS A 326 -32.47 2.22 17.38
N THR A 327 -31.82 1.13 16.96
CA THR A 327 -32.44 -0.18 16.68
C THR A 327 -32.76 -1.00 17.95
N GLY A 328 -32.27 -0.59 19.11
CA GLY A 328 -32.66 -1.11 20.44
C GLY A 328 -31.57 -1.93 21.14
N GLU A 329 -30.51 -2.33 20.44
CA GLU A 329 -29.41 -3.13 20.98
C GLU A 329 -28.60 -2.34 22.02
N PRO A 330 -28.22 -2.95 23.14
CA PRO A 330 -27.41 -2.28 24.15
C PRO A 330 -25.97 -2.05 23.65
N VAL A 331 -25.41 -0.90 24.02
CA VAL A 331 -23.98 -0.60 23.86
C VAL A 331 -23.33 -0.43 25.24
N TYR A 332 -22.05 -0.78 25.32
CA TYR A 332 -21.33 -0.91 26.59
C TYR A 332 -20.04 -0.12 26.59
N GLN A 333 -19.52 0.18 27.77
CA GLN A 333 -18.18 0.69 27.97
C GLN A 333 -17.53 -0.02 29.14
N ILE A 334 -16.21 -0.12 29.15
CA ILE A 334 -15.43 -0.60 30.30
C ILE A 334 -14.75 0.60 30.97
N LYS A 335 -14.95 0.78 32.28
CA LYS A 335 -14.42 1.92 33.04
C LYS A 335 -13.32 1.56 34.03
N ASP A 336 -12.95 0.28 34.11
CA ASP A 336 -11.86 -0.18 34.96
C ASP A 336 -10.50 0.14 34.29
N PRO A 337 -9.66 1.03 34.85
CA PRO A 337 -8.32 1.29 34.32
C PRO A 337 -7.40 0.06 34.42
N GLY A 338 -7.75 -0.94 35.23
CA GLY A 338 -7.04 -2.21 35.32
C GLY A 338 -7.27 -3.14 34.11
N ASN A 339 -8.36 -2.94 33.37
CA ASN A 339 -8.73 -3.78 32.23
C ASN A 339 -7.76 -3.59 31.04
N GLU A 340 -7.32 -4.70 30.45
CA GLU A 340 -6.34 -4.71 29.37
C GLU A 340 -6.81 -4.01 28.08
N LEU A 341 -8.10 -4.05 27.76
CA LEU A 341 -8.65 -3.33 26.62
C LEU A 341 -8.57 -1.82 26.83
N VAL A 342 -8.94 -1.34 28.04
CA VAL A 342 -8.87 0.10 28.38
C VAL A 342 -7.43 0.59 28.32
N LYS A 343 -6.48 -0.17 28.89
CA LYS A 343 -5.04 0.11 28.78
C LYS A 343 -4.57 0.16 27.34
N SER A 344 -4.97 -0.81 26.53
CA SER A 344 -4.59 -0.88 25.11
C SER A 344 -5.10 0.34 24.34
N ILE A 345 -6.36 0.75 24.54
CA ILE A 345 -6.89 1.97 23.89
C ILE A 345 -6.12 3.20 24.37
N TYR A 346 -5.83 3.31 25.66
CA TYR A 346 -5.08 4.44 26.20
C TYR A 346 -3.65 4.54 25.63
N GLU A 347 -2.88 3.47 25.72
CA GLU A 347 -1.46 3.44 25.35
C GLU A 347 -1.26 3.47 23.82
N GLN A 348 -2.14 2.79 23.09
CA GLN A 348 -1.92 2.54 21.68
C GLN A 348 -2.76 3.41 20.75
N VAL A 349 -3.81 4.06 21.26
CA VAL A 349 -4.69 4.93 20.48
C VAL A 349 -4.59 6.36 20.97
N TYR A 350 -4.90 6.57 22.25
CA TYR A 350 -4.99 7.92 22.81
C TYR A 350 -3.63 8.61 22.89
N GLN A 351 -2.57 7.92 23.31
CA GLN A 351 -1.23 8.51 23.43
C GLN A 351 -0.58 8.86 22.08
N VAL A 352 -1.08 8.31 20.96
CA VAL A 352 -0.46 8.49 19.64
C VAL A 352 -0.59 9.95 19.19
N GLY A 353 0.56 10.61 19.02
CA GLY A 353 0.64 12.00 18.57
C GLY A 353 0.22 13.02 19.66
N ARG A 354 0.28 12.66 20.94
CA ARG A 354 -0.05 13.54 22.08
C ARG A 354 1.15 13.82 22.98
N ASP A 355 1.42 15.11 23.19
CA ASP A 355 2.44 15.56 24.15
C ASP A 355 1.88 15.74 25.58
N GLN A 356 0.58 15.96 25.67
CA GLN A 356 -0.15 16.09 26.93
C GLN A 356 -1.31 15.11 26.95
N MET A 357 -1.37 14.33 28.02
CA MET A 357 -2.35 13.28 28.25
C MET A 357 -2.86 13.36 29.68
N ILE A 358 -4.17 13.13 29.84
CA ILE A 358 -4.74 12.82 31.15
C ILE A 358 -4.25 11.45 31.60
N THR A 359 -4.28 11.16 32.89
CA THR A 359 -3.89 9.84 33.42
C THR A 359 -4.81 8.72 32.92
N LEU A 360 -4.33 7.46 32.93
CA LEU A 360 -5.16 6.30 32.59
C LEU A 360 -6.46 6.23 33.41
N THR A 361 -6.40 6.59 34.70
CA THR A 361 -7.58 6.62 35.58
C THR A 361 -8.57 7.69 35.14
N GLU A 362 -8.09 8.91 34.82
CA GLU A 362 -8.95 9.98 34.30
C GLU A 362 -9.53 9.58 32.94
N PHE A 363 -8.71 9.02 32.05
CA PHE A 363 -9.11 8.50 30.75
C PHE A 363 -10.22 7.46 30.88
N ALA A 364 -10.06 6.45 31.74
CA ALA A 364 -11.06 5.40 31.98
C ALA A 364 -12.40 5.96 32.51
N GLY A 365 -12.37 7.15 33.15
CA GLY A 365 -13.55 7.88 33.58
C GLY A 365 -14.30 8.61 32.45
N GLN A 366 -13.66 8.89 31.31
CA GLN A 366 -14.24 9.58 30.16
C GLN A 366 -15.06 8.65 29.27
N GLU A 367 -15.84 9.22 28.33
CA GLU A 367 -16.52 8.52 27.24
C GLU A 367 -15.56 8.24 26.08
N ASN A 368 -14.52 7.47 26.35
CA ASN A 368 -13.41 7.23 25.43
C ASN A 368 -13.69 6.15 24.36
N HIS A 369 -14.59 5.21 24.63
CA HIS A 369 -14.95 4.13 23.71
C HIS A 369 -16.36 3.59 24.00
N PHE A 370 -16.89 2.83 23.05
CA PHE A 370 -17.99 1.90 23.31
C PHE A 370 -17.76 0.57 22.59
N LEU A 371 -18.47 -0.44 23.08
CA LEU A 371 -18.51 -1.80 22.60
C LEU A 371 -19.92 -2.13 22.15
N TRP A 372 -20.03 -2.74 20.98
CA TRP A 372 -21.29 -3.23 20.43
C TRP A 372 -21.10 -4.62 19.84
N GLN A 373 -21.99 -5.54 20.17
CA GLN A 373 -21.97 -6.89 19.62
C GLN A 373 -22.70 -6.90 18.28
N ASP A 374 -21.99 -7.32 17.24
CA ASP A 374 -22.57 -7.38 15.90
C ASP A 374 -23.32 -8.70 15.64
N PRO A 375 -24.12 -8.77 14.55
CA PRO A 375 -24.83 -9.99 14.17
C PRO A 375 -23.97 -11.24 13.94
N LEU A 376 -22.65 -11.12 13.79
CA LEU A 376 -21.73 -12.26 13.68
C LEU A 376 -21.25 -12.74 15.07
N GLY A 377 -21.68 -12.09 16.15
CA GLY A 377 -21.39 -12.42 17.55
C GLY A 377 -20.11 -11.81 18.10
N ASP A 378 -19.36 -11.08 17.29
CA ASP A 378 -18.14 -10.39 17.72
C ASP A 378 -18.47 -9.01 18.31
N TRP A 379 -17.67 -8.58 19.28
CA TRP A 379 -17.76 -7.26 19.89
C TRP A 379 -16.86 -6.28 19.16
N GLN A 380 -17.46 -5.33 18.44
CA GLN A 380 -16.72 -4.24 17.78
C GLN A 380 -16.29 -3.19 18.80
N ILE A 381 -15.14 -2.56 18.53
CA ILE A 381 -14.52 -1.57 19.41
C ILE A 381 -14.52 -0.22 18.70
N TRP A 382 -15.23 0.75 19.26
CA TRP A 382 -15.36 2.09 18.71
C TRP A 382 -14.77 3.10 19.66
N VAL A 383 -13.80 3.87 19.20
CA VAL A 383 -13.09 4.87 20.01
C VAL A 383 -13.68 6.24 19.69
N ASN A 384 -13.99 7.01 20.72
CA ASN A 384 -14.41 8.40 20.55
C ASN A 384 -13.26 9.17 19.90
N GLN A 385 -13.54 9.91 18.82
CA GLN A 385 -12.54 10.60 18.03
C GLN A 385 -11.73 11.63 18.85
N GLU A 386 -12.31 12.24 19.89
CA GLU A 386 -11.59 13.09 20.84
C GLU A 386 -10.40 12.37 21.50
N PHE A 387 -10.56 11.06 21.70
CA PHE A 387 -9.59 10.14 22.28
C PHE A 387 -8.90 9.24 21.23
N GLY A 388 -9.20 9.45 19.96
CA GLY A 388 -8.52 8.82 18.83
C GLY A 388 -7.07 9.29 18.72
N PRO A 389 -6.28 8.68 17.80
CA PRO A 389 -4.94 9.14 17.55
C PRO A 389 -4.99 10.56 16.96
N ASN A 390 -4.10 11.44 17.41
CA ASN A 390 -3.97 12.80 16.83
C ASN A 390 -3.28 12.80 15.45
N ALA A 391 -2.89 11.62 15.00
CA ALA A 391 -2.06 11.35 13.87
C ALA A 391 -2.63 10.10 13.19
N GLU A 392 -3.30 10.27 12.05
CA GLU A 392 -3.78 9.16 11.24
C GLU A 392 -2.87 8.98 10.02
N CYS A 393 -2.44 7.74 9.83
CA CYS A 393 -1.86 7.20 8.59
C CYS A 393 -0.44 7.67 8.30
N ALA A 394 0.54 6.78 8.46
CA ALA A 394 1.88 6.96 7.91
C ALA A 394 2.10 5.97 6.75
N LYS A 395 2.73 6.42 5.65
CA LYS A 395 3.29 5.52 4.62
C LYS A 395 4.74 5.89 4.29
N PRO A 396 5.69 5.63 5.19
CA PRO A 396 7.10 5.68 4.84
C PRO A 396 7.45 4.64 3.77
N VAL A 397 8.00 5.11 2.64
CA VAL A 397 8.68 4.25 1.67
C VAL A 397 10.11 4.72 1.48
N ILE A 398 11.02 3.77 1.29
CA ILE A 398 12.47 4.00 1.22
C ILE A 398 13.01 3.45 -0.12
N TYR A 399 13.57 4.35 -0.92
CA TYR A 399 14.30 4.03 -2.16
C TYR A 399 15.80 4.02 -1.87
N LEU A 400 16.50 3.08 -2.51
CA LEU A 400 17.94 2.91 -2.37
C LEU A 400 18.58 3.00 -3.77
N TYR A 401 19.42 4.00 -3.99
CA TYR A 401 20.11 4.23 -5.26
C TYR A 401 21.63 4.16 -5.07
N PRO A 402 22.22 2.96 -4.99
CA PRO A 402 23.67 2.82 -4.90
C PRO A 402 24.34 3.11 -6.25
N THR A 403 25.65 3.34 -6.24
CA THR A 403 26.45 3.59 -7.47
C THR A 403 26.78 2.32 -8.25
N GLU A 404 26.62 1.17 -7.61
CA GLU A 404 26.73 -0.17 -8.19
C GLU A 404 25.78 -1.11 -7.43
N ASP A 405 25.45 -2.26 -8.00
CA ASP A 405 24.54 -3.20 -7.34
C ASP A 405 25.12 -3.63 -5.99
N THR A 406 24.42 -3.30 -4.91
CA THR A 406 24.96 -3.36 -3.55
C THR A 406 24.00 -4.08 -2.62
N VAL A 407 24.53 -4.96 -1.76
CA VAL A 407 23.76 -5.52 -0.64
C VAL A 407 23.67 -4.46 0.45
N VAL A 408 22.45 -4.06 0.78
CA VAL A 408 22.15 -3.03 1.77
C VAL A 408 21.34 -3.65 2.90
N ASN A 409 21.77 -3.41 4.14
CA ASN A 409 20.97 -3.62 5.34
C ASN A 409 20.34 -2.29 5.77
N VAL A 410 19.03 -2.31 6.06
CA VAL A 410 18.25 -1.15 6.48
C VAL A 410 17.46 -1.53 7.74
N ARG A 411 17.63 -0.76 8.81
CA ARG A 411 16.94 -0.93 10.08
C ARG A 411 16.31 0.38 10.53
N VAL A 412 15.02 0.35 10.83
CA VAL A 412 14.22 1.44 11.36
C VAL A 412 14.08 1.24 12.87
N GLU A 413 14.38 2.27 13.66
CA GLU A 413 14.08 2.31 15.09
C GLU A 413 12.63 2.75 15.30
N ALA A 414 11.71 1.79 15.18
CA ALA A 414 10.27 1.96 15.35
C ALA A 414 9.61 0.63 15.75
N ASN A 415 8.41 0.70 16.31
CA ASN A 415 7.54 -0.46 16.52
C ASN A 415 6.82 -0.76 15.20
N ILE A 416 7.44 -1.59 14.35
CA ILE A 416 6.94 -1.94 13.01
C ILE A 416 5.68 -2.81 13.09
N SER A 417 4.60 -2.34 12.47
CA SER A 417 3.30 -3.02 12.41
C SER A 417 3.01 -3.66 11.05
N ASP A 418 3.55 -3.12 9.94
CA ASP A 418 3.58 -3.77 8.62
C ASP A 418 4.84 -3.38 7.85
N SER A 419 5.22 -4.21 6.89
CA SER A 419 6.40 -3.99 6.06
C SER A 419 6.37 -4.78 4.77
N LYS A 420 6.99 -4.22 3.72
CA LYS A 420 7.30 -4.94 2.48
C LYS A 420 8.72 -4.59 2.03
N PRO A 421 9.63 -5.57 1.86
CA PRO A 421 9.53 -6.99 2.22
C PRO A 421 9.24 -7.21 3.72
N VAL A 422 9.04 -8.46 4.15
CA VAL A 422 8.84 -8.76 5.59
C VAL A 422 10.05 -8.28 6.40
N TYR A 423 9.81 -7.42 7.39
CA TYR A 423 10.82 -6.92 8.32
C TYR A 423 11.29 -8.03 9.26
N LYS A 424 12.60 -8.23 9.36
CA LYS A 424 13.23 -9.22 10.26
C LYS A 424 13.74 -8.52 11.52
N THR A 425 14.12 -9.30 12.54
CA THR A 425 14.63 -8.76 13.81
C THR A 425 15.82 -7.82 13.64
N ASP A 426 16.62 -8.04 12.58
CA ASP A 426 17.81 -7.26 12.21
C ASP A 426 17.56 -6.26 11.06
N GLY A 427 16.30 -6.01 10.70
CA GLY A 427 15.89 -5.12 9.60
C GLY A 427 15.68 -5.85 8.28
N TRP A 428 15.78 -5.12 7.17
CA TRP A 428 15.81 -5.71 5.83
C TRP A 428 17.25 -5.89 5.36
N THR A 429 17.51 -6.98 4.65
CA THR A 429 18.72 -7.16 3.85
C THR A 429 18.29 -7.38 2.41
N VAL A 430 18.63 -6.45 1.53
CA VAL A 430 18.21 -6.44 0.12
C VAL A 430 19.40 -6.20 -0.80
N THR A 431 19.35 -6.70 -2.04
CA THR A 431 20.26 -6.25 -3.10
C THR A 431 19.62 -5.06 -3.81
N ALA A 432 20.18 -3.87 -3.66
CA ALA A 432 19.71 -2.66 -4.33
C ALA A 432 20.49 -2.48 -5.65
N GLY A 433 19.76 -2.38 -6.76
CA GLY A 433 20.33 -2.05 -8.06
C GLY A 433 20.41 -0.55 -8.28
N GLN A 434 21.28 -0.11 -9.20
CA GLN A 434 21.43 1.31 -9.56
C GLN A 434 20.12 1.98 -10.02
N SER A 435 19.18 1.20 -10.55
CA SER A 435 17.85 1.67 -10.98
C SER A 435 16.88 1.96 -9.83
N GLY A 436 17.26 1.65 -8.59
CA GLY A 436 16.39 1.69 -7.41
C GLY A 436 15.58 0.41 -7.17
N LYS A 437 15.60 -0.55 -8.11
CA LYS A 437 14.94 -1.86 -7.91
C LYS A 437 15.69 -2.66 -6.83
N LEU A 438 14.93 -3.27 -5.93
CA LEU A 438 15.44 -4.05 -4.81
C LEU A 438 15.13 -5.52 -5.03
N LYS A 439 16.04 -6.41 -4.63
CA LYS A 439 15.82 -7.85 -4.66
C LYS A 439 15.97 -8.43 -3.25
N ALA A 440 14.93 -9.12 -2.79
CA ALA A 440 14.89 -9.76 -1.48
C ALA A 440 14.12 -11.08 -1.58
N ASP A 441 14.71 -12.16 -1.05
CA ASP A 441 14.08 -13.50 -1.02
C ASP A 441 13.54 -13.96 -2.40
N GLY A 442 14.24 -13.60 -3.48
CA GLY A 442 13.89 -13.95 -4.87
C GLY A 442 12.85 -13.04 -5.53
N ILE A 443 12.25 -12.10 -4.80
CA ILE A 443 11.22 -11.16 -5.26
C ILE A 443 11.85 -9.79 -5.53
N VAL A 444 11.35 -9.09 -6.56
CA VAL A 444 11.77 -7.73 -6.90
C VAL A 444 10.76 -6.72 -6.33
N TYR A 445 11.27 -5.66 -5.71
CA TYR A 445 10.51 -4.58 -5.09
C TYR A 445 10.97 -3.23 -5.63
N ASP A 446 10.09 -2.23 -5.61
CA ASP A 446 10.42 -0.86 -6.02
C ASP A 446 11.02 -0.01 -4.91
N TYR A 447 10.70 -0.34 -3.67
CA TYR A 447 11.13 0.35 -2.46
C TYR A 447 10.94 -0.58 -1.26
N LEU A 448 11.55 -0.22 -0.12
CA LEU A 448 11.17 -0.77 1.17
C LEU A 448 9.99 0.03 1.70
N PHE A 449 9.03 -0.63 2.32
CA PHE A 449 7.88 0.00 2.94
C PHE A 449 7.80 -0.41 4.41
N TRP A 450 7.50 0.55 5.29
CA TRP A 450 7.13 0.25 6.67
C TRP A 450 5.95 1.09 7.15
N ASP A 451 5.21 0.52 8.09
CA ASP A 451 4.23 1.19 8.95
C ASP A 451 4.59 0.87 10.40
N GLY A 452 4.41 1.82 11.32
CA GLY A 452 4.78 1.64 12.71
C GLY A 452 4.93 2.95 13.50
N GLN A 453 4.99 2.80 14.82
CA GLN A 453 5.21 3.93 15.72
C GLN A 453 6.70 4.18 15.90
N GLY A 454 7.19 5.36 15.49
CA GLY A 454 8.56 5.80 15.76
C GLY A 454 8.83 5.92 17.27
N HIS A 455 10.08 5.71 17.69
CA HIS A 455 10.47 5.81 19.10
C HIS A 455 10.74 7.25 19.57
N GLY A 456 10.85 8.20 18.64
CA GLY A 456 11.15 9.59 18.94
C GLY A 456 9.92 10.46 19.22
N GLU A 457 10.17 11.61 19.85
CA GLU A 457 9.15 12.64 20.08
C GLU A 457 8.75 13.33 18.77
N TYR A 458 7.44 13.52 18.59
CA TYR A 458 6.91 14.18 17.41
C TYR A 458 7.01 15.70 17.53
N PRO A 459 7.60 16.41 16.54
CA PRO A 459 7.80 17.84 16.66
C PRO A 459 6.49 18.62 16.48
N ASP A 460 6.21 19.60 17.36
CA ASP A 460 5.11 20.54 17.14
C ASP A 460 5.48 21.56 16.06
N LEU A 461 4.94 21.34 14.86
CA LEU A 461 5.11 22.22 13.69
C LEU A 461 3.77 22.84 13.24
N ARG A 462 2.74 22.85 14.09
CA ARG A 462 1.37 23.28 13.74
C ARG A 462 1.23 24.75 13.35
N ASP A 463 2.21 25.58 13.68
CA ASP A 463 2.29 27.00 13.31
C ASP A 463 3.14 27.26 12.05
N ARG A 464 3.64 26.20 11.38
CA ARG A 464 4.48 26.27 10.19
C ARG A 464 3.79 25.64 8.98
N GLY A 465 4.26 26.02 7.79
CA GLY A 465 3.84 25.41 6.53
C GLY A 465 3.12 26.41 5.62
N VAL A 466 2.20 25.89 4.81
CA VAL A 466 1.39 26.69 3.89
C VAL A 466 -0.07 26.25 3.95
N ALA A 467 -0.99 27.21 3.99
CA ALA A 467 -2.42 26.97 3.84
C ALA A 467 -2.79 27.11 2.37
N VAL A 468 -3.22 26.01 1.75
CA VAL A 468 -3.47 25.90 0.31
C VAL A 468 -4.96 25.73 0.08
N LYS A 469 -5.51 26.37 -0.96
CA LYS A 469 -6.89 26.09 -1.39
C LYS A 469 -6.98 24.67 -1.93
N GLN A 470 -8.11 23.99 -1.71
CA GLN A 470 -8.33 22.62 -2.17
C GLN A 470 -7.94 22.42 -3.65
N ALA A 471 -8.42 23.29 -4.54
CA ALA A 471 -8.17 23.21 -5.97
C ALA A 471 -6.68 23.35 -6.38
N ASN A 472 -5.81 23.80 -5.47
CA ASN A 472 -4.38 24.02 -5.73
C ASN A 472 -3.49 22.97 -5.05
N ILE A 473 -4.06 21.96 -4.37
CA ILE A 473 -3.28 21.00 -3.58
C ILE A 473 -2.28 20.25 -4.45
N GLU A 474 -2.71 19.63 -5.54
CA GLU A 474 -1.87 18.85 -6.44
C GLU A 474 -0.67 19.67 -6.95
N THR A 475 -0.94 20.83 -7.55
CA THR A 475 0.11 21.72 -8.08
C THR A 475 1.09 22.18 -7.00
N THR A 476 0.61 22.38 -5.77
CA THR A 476 1.44 22.79 -4.63
C THR A 476 2.29 21.63 -4.12
N LEU A 477 1.74 20.42 -4.02
CA LEU A 477 2.47 19.22 -3.63
C LEU A 477 3.59 18.92 -4.64
N MET A 478 3.28 18.90 -5.94
CA MET A 478 4.28 18.69 -6.99
C MET A 478 5.44 19.69 -6.87
N LYS A 479 5.14 20.98 -6.71
CA LYS A 479 6.15 22.02 -6.52
C LYS A 479 6.99 21.81 -5.25
N ASN A 480 6.35 21.45 -4.14
CA ASN A 480 7.04 21.23 -2.87
C ASN A 480 7.97 20.02 -2.92
N LEU A 481 7.52 18.90 -3.49
CA LEU A 481 8.29 17.65 -3.61
C LEU A 481 9.56 17.87 -4.45
N MET A 482 9.44 18.55 -5.60
CA MET A 482 10.60 18.95 -6.41
C MET A 482 11.54 19.89 -5.65
N ALA A 483 11.01 20.87 -4.92
CA ALA A 483 11.81 21.80 -4.12
C ALA A 483 12.51 21.12 -2.93
N LEU A 484 12.02 19.96 -2.50
CA LEU A 484 12.62 19.11 -1.48
C LEU A 484 13.62 18.07 -2.05
N GLY A 485 13.73 17.98 -3.38
CA GLY A 485 14.73 17.16 -4.06
C GLY A 485 14.27 15.76 -4.46
N LEU A 486 12.96 15.50 -4.49
CA LEU A 486 12.41 14.29 -5.10
C LEU A 486 12.53 14.36 -6.63
N ASN A 487 12.77 13.21 -7.25
CA ASN A 487 12.74 13.10 -8.71
C ASN A 487 11.30 12.86 -9.21
N ASP A 488 11.12 12.80 -10.53
CA ASP A 488 9.80 12.66 -11.15
C ASP A 488 9.09 11.38 -10.72
N ARG A 489 9.82 10.26 -10.62
CA ARG A 489 9.28 8.97 -10.17
C ARG A 489 8.79 9.02 -8.73
N GLU A 490 9.63 9.47 -7.81
CA GLU A 490 9.30 9.59 -6.39
C GLU A 490 8.15 10.58 -6.15
N THR A 491 8.10 11.65 -6.96
CA THR A 491 7.01 12.65 -6.91
C THR A 491 5.70 12.04 -7.38
N ALA A 492 5.70 11.32 -8.51
CA ALA A 492 4.52 10.61 -9.01
C ALA A 492 4.03 9.59 -7.97
N ASP A 493 4.94 8.78 -7.42
CA ASP A 493 4.63 7.77 -6.41
C ASP A 493 4.02 8.38 -5.13
N PHE A 494 4.53 9.53 -4.70
CA PHE A 494 3.99 10.28 -3.55
C PHE A 494 2.58 10.78 -3.84
N LEU A 495 2.38 11.45 -4.98
CA LEU A 495 1.11 12.06 -5.36
C LEU A 495 0.03 11.00 -5.56
N GLU A 496 0.34 9.91 -6.24
CA GLU A 496 -0.60 8.81 -6.46
C GLU A 496 -1.15 8.27 -5.14
N PHE A 497 -0.30 8.11 -4.12
CA PHE A 497 -0.75 7.60 -2.84
C PHE A 497 -1.51 8.64 -2.01
N TRP A 498 -0.97 9.86 -1.89
CA TRP A 498 -1.47 10.86 -0.95
C TRP A 498 -2.55 11.77 -1.50
N LEU A 499 -2.53 12.11 -2.79
CA LEU A 499 -3.49 13.03 -3.38
C LEU A 499 -4.95 12.58 -3.20
N PRO A 500 -5.32 11.29 -3.43
CA PRO A 500 -6.68 10.81 -3.19
C PRO A 500 -7.10 10.84 -1.71
N LYS A 501 -6.14 10.96 -0.79
CA LYS A 501 -6.36 10.97 0.67
C LYS A 501 -6.30 12.39 1.27
N MET A 502 -6.10 13.41 0.43
CA MET A 502 -6.08 14.78 0.90
C MET A 502 -7.48 15.22 1.38
N PRO A 503 -7.58 16.07 2.42
CA PRO A 503 -8.86 16.55 2.89
C PRO A 503 -9.61 17.32 1.80
N VAL A 504 -10.93 17.08 1.72
CA VAL A 504 -11.84 17.78 0.81
C VAL A 504 -12.32 19.14 1.36
N THR A 505 -11.70 19.62 2.45
CA THR A 505 -11.99 20.92 3.07
C THR A 505 -11.57 22.09 2.19
N PRO A 506 -12.16 23.29 2.33
CA PRO A 506 -11.85 24.44 1.46
C PRO A 506 -10.36 24.82 1.41
N TYR A 507 -9.66 24.63 2.53
CA TYR A 507 -8.22 24.80 2.65
C TYR A 507 -7.58 23.56 3.26
N VAL A 508 -6.30 23.33 2.98
CA VAL A 508 -5.48 22.30 3.60
C VAL A 508 -4.16 22.91 4.04
N ARG A 509 -3.75 22.66 5.28
CA ARG A 509 -2.40 22.96 5.75
C ARG A 509 -1.46 21.88 5.27
N LEU A 510 -0.32 22.28 4.71
CA LEU A 510 0.80 21.39 4.37
C LEU A 510 2.03 21.81 5.18
N THR A 511 2.60 20.89 5.94
CA THR A 511 3.79 21.09 6.77
C THR A 511 4.77 19.93 6.54
N TRP A 512 6.01 20.25 6.18
CA TRP A 512 7.04 19.24 5.87
C TRP A 512 8.01 19.02 7.02
N LEU A 513 8.25 17.77 7.37
CA LEU A 513 9.38 17.35 8.19
C LEU A 513 10.52 16.95 7.25
N GLY A 514 11.75 17.30 7.60
CA GLY A 514 12.95 16.94 6.85
C GLY A 514 13.77 15.85 7.51
N THR A 515 14.96 15.59 6.98
CA THR A 515 15.85 14.53 7.46
C THR A 515 16.17 14.64 8.94
N ALA A 516 16.35 15.86 9.47
CA ALA A 516 16.68 16.05 10.88
C ALA A 516 15.51 15.68 11.81
N GLU A 517 14.28 16.03 11.44
CA GLU A 517 13.08 15.65 12.19
C GLU A 517 12.84 14.13 12.09
N MET A 518 12.97 13.56 10.89
CA MET A 518 12.79 12.12 10.67
C MET A 518 13.86 11.26 11.37
N ASP A 519 15.12 11.71 11.42
CA ASP A 519 16.19 11.04 12.16
C ASP A 519 15.93 11.03 13.68
N ARG A 520 15.13 11.96 14.22
CA ARG A 520 14.69 11.95 15.62
C ARG A 520 13.49 11.04 15.83
N LEU A 521 12.48 11.14 14.96
CA LEU A 521 11.23 10.41 15.03
C LEU A 521 11.39 8.89 14.88
N ALA A 522 12.08 8.49 13.81
CA ALA A 522 12.31 7.11 13.44
C ALA A 522 13.73 7.01 12.87
N PRO A 523 14.76 6.90 13.74
CA PRO A 523 16.14 6.75 13.31
C PRO A 523 16.29 5.62 12.27
N LEU A 524 17.00 5.91 11.19
CA LEU A 524 17.28 4.94 10.13
C LEU A 524 18.76 4.58 10.13
N ILE A 525 19.05 3.29 10.33
CA ILE A 525 20.40 2.72 10.37
C ILE A 525 20.60 1.92 9.10
N VAL A 526 21.57 2.32 8.28
CA VAL A 526 21.78 1.76 6.95
C VAL A 526 23.25 1.40 6.76
N SER A 527 23.49 0.21 6.21
CA SER A 527 24.83 -0.30 5.91
C SER A 527 24.86 -0.88 4.48
N PRO A 528 25.76 -0.42 3.59
CA PRO A 528 26.72 0.68 3.79
C PRO A 528 26.02 2.03 4.01
N VAL A 529 26.72 3.00 4.61
CA VAL A 529 26.14 4.31 4.93
C VAL A 529 25.90 5.09 3.62
N PRO A 530 24.68 5.62 3.38
CA PRO A 530 24.42 6.47 2.22
C PRO A 530 25.21 7.78 2.28
N ASP A 531 25.78 8.17 1.15
CA ASP A 531 26.42 9.48 0.95
C ASP A 531 25.40 10.62 0.99
N THR A 532 24.17 10.37 0.52
CA THR A 532 23.06 11.31 0.53
C THR A 532 21.82 10.70 1.19
N LYS A 533 21.21 11.42 2.15
CA LYS A 533 19.91 11.07 2.73
C LYS A 533 18.89 12.18 2.49
N ILE A 534 17.81 11.87 1.79
CA ILE A 534 16.66 12.75 1.59
C ILE A 534 15.47 12.09 2.29
N ARG A 535 15.12 12.52 3.50
CA ARG A 535 13.92 12.01 4.19
C ARG A 535 12.93 13.14 4.34
N ILE A 536 11.75 12.99 3.77
CA ILE A 536 10.67 13.98 3.87
C ILE A 536 9.40 13.35 4.38
N PHE A 537 8.63 14.10 5.14
CA PHE A 537 7.36 13.59 5.66
C PHE A 537 6.34 14.71 5.71
N LEU A 538 5.20 14.52 5.04
CA LEU A 538 4.15 15.52 4.94
C LEU A 538 3.15 15.39 6.07
N GLU A 539 3.09 16.35 6.97
CA GLU A 539 1.94 16.53 7.83
C GLU A 539 0.91 17.42 7.12
N PHE A 540 -0.36 16.98 7.08
CA PHE A 540 -1.44 17.74 6.49
C PHE A 540 -2.72 17.71 7.31
N GLU A 541 -3.49 18.81 7.25
CA GLU A 541 -4.68 19.03 8.07
C GLU A 541 -5.75 19.77 7.26
N GLY A 542 -7.00 19.32 7.34
CA GLY A 542 -8.12 20.01 6.72
C GLY A 542 -8.51 21.29 7.47
N LEU A 543 -8.78 22.38 6.73
CA LEU A 543 -9.10 23.69 7.31
C LEU A 543 -10.37 24.27 6.69
N ALA A 544 -11.32 24.70 7.53
CA ALA A 544 -12.52 25.41 7.08
C ALA A 544 -12.23 26.82 6.55
N ARG A 545 -11.14 27.44 7.00
CA ARG A 545 -10.72 28.82 6.66
C ARG A 545 -9.19 28.89 6.57
N PRO A 546 -8.62 29.83 5.78
CA PRO A 546 -7.17 29.94 5.66
C PRO A 546 -6.56 30.29 7.02
N LYS A 547 -5.42 29.68 7.33
CA LYS A 547 -4.65 29.92 8.57
C LYS A 547 -3.34 30.61 8.21
N TYR A 548 -2.94 31.61 9.00
CA TYR A 548 -1.60 32.19 8.89
C TYR A 548 -0.58 31.21 9.47
N LEU A 549 0.43 30.88 8.69
CA LEU A 549 1.49 29.92 9.03
C LEU A 549 2.85 30.54 8.75
N LYS A 550 3.84 30.23 9.59
CA LYS A 550 5.24 30.57 9.33
C LYS A 550 5.72 29.75 8.12
N PRO A 551 6.11 30.38 7.00
CA PRO A 551 6.48 29.65 5.80
C PRO A 551 7.71 28.78 6.04
N GLN A 552 7.73 27.59 5.43
CA GLN A 552 8.88 26.70 5.46
C GLN A 552 9.78 26.97 4.25
N LYS A 553 11.10 26.97 4.49
CA LYS A 553 12.09 27.01 3.41
C LYS A 553 12.37 25.59 2.95
N LEU A 554 11.83 25.22 1.79
CA LEU A 554 12.10 23.93 1.16
C LEU A 554 13.41 24.01 0.39
N THR A 555 14.34 23.08 0.66
CA THR A 555 15.68 23.08 0.05
C THR A 555 16.05 21.66 -0.35
N ALA A 556 16.31 21.45 -1.64
CA ALA A 556 16.78 20.19 -2.16
C ALA A 556 18.25 19.94 -1.77
N VAL A 557 18.56 18.69 -1.43
CA VAL A 557 19.93 18.21 -1.25
C VAL A 557 20.44 17.66 -2.59
N LYS A 558 21.67 18.00 -2.97
CA LYS A 558 22.29 17.44 -4.17
C LYS A 558 22.57 15.95 -3.97
N ARG A 559 22.08 15.11 -4.87
CA ARG A 559 22.36 13.67 -4.89
C ARG A 559 23.81 13.41 -5.30
N VAL A 560 24.57 12.81 -4.40
CA VAL A 560 25.97 12.42 -4.60
C VAL A 560 26.14 11.01 -4.03
N GLY A 561 26.81 10.13 -4.78
CA GLY A 561 27.10 8.76 -4.34
C GLY A 561 25.84 7.94 -4.07
N PHE A 562 25.94 7.00 -3.12
CA PHE A 562 24.81 6.20 -2.67
C PHE A 562 23.75 7.12 -2.06
N THR A 563 22.60 7.22 -2.73
CA THR A 563 21.48 8.06 -2.29
C THR A 563 20.35 7.22 -1.71
N LEU A 564 19.92 7.57 -0.51
CA LEU A 564 18.70 7.06 0.11
C LEU A 564 17.63 8.16 0.09
N VAL A 565 16.43 7.79 -0.36
CA VAL A 565 15.25 8.67 -0.30
C VAL A 565 14.17 7.99 0.50
N GLU A 566 13.63 8.68 1.51
CA GLU A 566 12.41 8.28 2.20
C GLU A 566 11.38 9.38 2.05
N TRP A 567 10.14 8.99 1.71
CA TRP A 567 9.01 9.89 1.85
C TRP A 567 7.86 9.23 2.60
N GLY A 568 7.07 10.03 3.30
CA GLY A 568 5.84 9.62 3.96
C GLY A 568 4.92 10.81 4.19
N GLY A 569 3.83 10.59 4.91
CA GLY A 569 2.91 11.65 5.29
C GLY A 569 1.99 11.22 6.41
N LEU A 570 1.22 12.17 6.95
CA LEU A 570 0.33 12.02 8.08
C LEU A 570 -0.82 13.00 7.97
N LEU A 571 -2.05 12.48 8.02
CA LEU A 571 -3.25 13.27 8.17
C LEU A 571 -3.47 13.55 9.66
N ILE A 572 -3.53 14.83 10.02
CA ILE A 572 -3.97 15.25 11.35
C ILE A 572 -5.49 15.36 11.31
N SER A 573 -6.17 14.56 12.12
CA SER A 573 -7.62 14.66 12.30
C SER A 573 -7.98 16.02 12.91
N VAL A 574 -9.02 16.63 12.36
CA VAL A 574 -9.53 17.93 12.81
C VAL A 574 -10.16 17.77 14.19
N ARG A 575 -9.85 18.69 15.11
CA ARG A 575 -10.50 18.79 16.43
C ARG A 575 -11.94 19.26 16.32
#